data_AF-A0A091VYL8-F1
#
_entry.id   AF-A0A091VYL8-F1
#
_cell.length_a   1.000
_cell.length_b   1.000
_cell.length_c   1.000
_cell.angle_alpha   90.00
_cell.angle_beta   90.00
_cell.angle_gamma   90.00
#
_symmetry.space_group_name_H-M   'P 1'
#
loop_
_entity.id
_entity.type
_entity.pdbx_description
1 polymer ?
#
loop_
_entity_poly.entity_id
_entity_poly.type
_entity_poly.pdbx_seq_one_letter_code
_entity_poly.pdbx_strand_id
1 'polypeptide(L)'
;RDMGKAMSIVRTLNIWKTSFQLFKDLVSRTPWEMVLRDRGAEQSWKTFKDAFFRAQELSVPRCKKSGKEGKRPAWLSRDLLVKLKGKRELHRQWKQGQISWEEYREAARLCRDEVKRAKAWLELNLARDAKNNKKGFYGYVSQKKKVKESVPPLMSKNGNLVSTDEETEVLNKLIASVFTGKLSPCPSPVDGLQDGVQRGKAIPTVMEEEV
;
A
#
# COMPACT_ATOMS: atom_id res chain seq x y z
N ARG A 1 10.14 21.02 19.81
CA ARG A 1 9.09 20.12 20.34
C ARG A 1 8.82 19.08 19.29
N ASP A 2 9.28 17.86 19.53
CA ASP A 2 9.16 16.75 18.59
C ASP A 2 7.74 16.19 18.70
N MET A 3 6.88 16.52 17.72
CA MET A 3 5.53 15.97 17.64
C MET A 3 5.65 14.55 17.10
N GLY A 4 5.93 13.61 18.02
CA GLY A 4 5.90 12.19 17.73
C GLY A 4 4.59 11.85 17.04
N LYS A 5 4.66 11.43 15.78
CA LYS A 5 3.52 10.89 15.03
C LYS A 5 2.85 9.83 15.90
N ALA A 6 1.66 10.13 16.41
CA ALA A 6 0.79 9.16 17.03
C ALA A 6 0.43 8.12 15.96
N MET A 7 1.22 7.04 15.92
CA MET A 7 0.91 5.88 15.11
C MET A 7 -0.38 5.31 15.68
N SER A 8 -1.50 5.44 14.96
CA SER A 8 -2.72 4.75 15.33
C SER A 8 -2.41 3.25 15.38
N ILE A 9 -2.40 2.70 16.59
CA ILE A 9 -2.14 1.26 16.79
C ILE A 9 -3.42 0.54 16.36
N VAL A 10 -3.57 0.32 15.06
CA VAL A 10 -4.65 -0.48 14.50
C VAL A 10 -4.39 -1.93 14.90
N ARG A 11 -5.02 -2.37 15.98
CA ARG A 11 -5.02 -3.77 16.43
C ARG A 11 -5.89 -4.57 15.47
N THR A 12 -5.34 -5.65 14.91
CA THR A 12 -6.07 -6.51 13.96
C THR A 12 -6.17 -7.92 14.55
N LEU A 13 -7.21 -8.66 14.16
CA LEU A 13 -7.42 -10.02 14.64
C LEU A 13 -6.42 -10.98 14.00
N ASN A 14 -5.79 -11.83 14.81
CA ASN A 14 -4.83 -12.82 14.34
C ASN A 14 -5.51 -14.16 14.07
N ILE A 15 -6.07 -14.30 12.87
CA ILE A 15 -6.85 -15.48 12.46
C ILE A 15 -6.00 -16.77 12.60
N TRP A 16 -4.70 -16.70 12.31
CA TRP A 16 -3.78 -17.84 12.35
C TRP A 16 -3.49 -18.38 13.75
N LYS A 17 -3.76 -17.59 14.81
CA LYS A 17 -3.62 -18.02 16.21
C LYS A 17 -4.97 -18.22 16.90
N THR A 18 -6.05 -18.35 16.13
CA THR A 18 -7.40 -18.52 16.67
C THR A 18 -7.58 -19.90 17.26
N SER A 19 -8.18 -19.98 18.45
CA SER A 19 -8.71 -21.25 18.95
C SER A 19 -10.11 -21.48 18.39
N PHE A 20 -10.20 -22.23 17.28
CA PHE A 20 -11.48 -22.56 16.67
C PHE A 20 -12.35 -23.44 17.55
N GLN A 21 -11.75 -24.27 18.40
CA GLN A 21 -12.49 -25.10 19.34
C GLN A 21 -13.18 -24.25 20.41
N LEU A 22 -12.47 -23.27 20.97
CA LEU A 22 -13.03 -22.32 21.93
C LEU A 22 -14.16 -21.49 21.30
N PHE A 23 -13.97 -21.06 20.04
CA PHE A 23 -14.98 -20.32 19.30
C PHE A 23 -16.26 -21.13 19.11
N LYS A 24 -16.15 -22.39 18.66
CA LYS A 24 -17.29 -23.29 18.48
C LYS A 24 -18.00 -23.57 19.79
N ASP A 25 -17.25 -23.78 20.88
CA ASP A 25 -17.80 -24.01 22.21
C ASP A 25 -18.59 -22.78 22.72
N LEU A 26 -18.03 -21.58 22.59
CA LEU A 26 -18.71 -20.32 22.96
C LEU A 26 -20.02 -20.08 22.18
N VAL A 27 -20.02 -20.37 20.88
CA VAL A 27 -21.20 -20.20 20.03
C VAL A 27 -22.25 -21.28 20.30
N SER A 28 -21.83 -22.54 20.50
CA SER A 28 -22.75 -23.66 20.75
C SER A 28 -23.39 -23.65 22.14
N ARG A 29 -22.71 -23.08 23.15
CA ARG A 29 -23.27 -22.89 24.50
C ARG A 29 -24.37 -21.84 24.59
N THR A 30 -24.53 -21.01 23.56
CA THR A 30 -25.58 -19.98 23.56
C THR A 30 -26.95 -20.64 23.31
N PRO A 31 -27.96 -20.45 24.18
CA PRO A 31 -29.27 -21.07 24.01
C PRO A 31 -30.11 -20.32 22.95
N TRP A 32 -29.77 -20.52 21.69
CA TRP A 32 -30.33 -19.79 20.54
C TRP A 32 -31.85 -19.82 20.49
N GLU A 33 -32.46 -20.96 20.80
CA GLU A 33 -33.92 -21.11 20.81
C GLU A 33 -34.63 -20.24 21.85
N MET A 34 -33.97 -19.89 22.96
CA MET A 34 -34.55 -18.97 23.96
C MET A 34 -34.24 -17.52 23.59
N VAL A 35 -33.03 -17.27 23.10
CA VAL A 35 -32.56 -15.91 22.78
C VAL A 35 -33.29 -15.31 21.58
N LEU A 36 -33.76 -16.16 20.65
CA LEU A 36 -34.39 -15.75 19.39
C LEU A 36 -35.91 -15.92 19.34
N ARG A 37 -36.53 -16.62 20.31
CA ARG A 37 -37.95 -17.05 20.28
C ARG A 37 -38.94 -15.91 20.03
N ASP A 38 -38.70 -14.76 20.66
CA ASP A 38 -39.65 -13.65 20.70
C ASP A 38 -39.12 -12.38 20.00
N ARG A 39 -38.13 -12.55 19.10
CA ARG A 39 -37.47 -11.44 18.42
C ARG A 39 -37.79 -11.42 16.93
N GLY A 40 -38.07 -10.23 16.40
CA GLY A 40 -38.17 -10.02 14.96
C GLY A 40 -36.83 -10.28 14.26
N ALA A 41 -36.85 -10.56 12.96
CA ALA A 41 -35.67 -10.97 12.18
C ALA A 41 -34.45 -10.04 12.37
N GLU A 42 -34.66 -8.72 12.33
CA GLU A 42 -33.61 -7.71 12.56
C GLU A 42 -33.00 -7.77 13.97
N GLN A 43 -33.84 -7.94 14.99
CA GLN A 43 -33.39 -8.03 16.38
C GLN A 43 -32.68 -9.36 16.65
N SER A 44 -33.17 -10.45 16.06
CA SER A 44 -32.53 -11.76 16.07
C SER A 44 -31.15 -11.71 15.41
N TRP A 45 -31.03 -11.06 14.25
CA TRP A 45 -29.76 -10.88 13.55
C TRP A 45 -28.77 -10.03 14.34
N LYS A 46 -29.23 -8.93 14.96
CA LYS A 46 -28.37 -8.11 15.83
C LYS A 46 -27.85 -8.92 17.03
N THR A 47 -28.73 -9.68 17.67
CA THR A 47 -28.37 -10.50 18.83
C THR A 47 -27.36 -11.61 18.46
N PHE A 48 -27.55 -12.22 17.29
CA PHE A 48 -26.59 -13.18 16.74
C PHE A 48 -25.22 -12.54 16.48
N LYS A 49 -25.18 -11.39 15.79
CA LYS A 49 -23.94 -10.66 15.53
C LYS A 49 -23.20 -10.33 16.82
N ASP A 50 -23.91 -9.83 17.82
CA ASP A 50 -23.30 -9.46 19.10
C ASP A 50 -22.69 -10.68 19.81
N ALA A 51 -23.39 -11.81 19.82
CA ALA A 51 -22.87 -13.06 20.40
C ALA A 51 -21.67 -13.60 19.61
N PHE A 52 -21.71 -13.54 18.28
CA PHE A 52 -20.62 -13.92 17.39
C PHE A 52 -19.36 -13.07 17.63
N PHE A 53 -19.51 -11.75 17.68
CA PHE A 53 -18.39 -10.84 17.91
C PHE A 53 -17.79 -11.03 19.31
N ARG A 54 -18.63 -11.27 20.34
CA ARG A 54 -18.14 -11.65 21.68
C ARG A 54 -17.31 -12.93 21.66
N ALA A 55 -17.80 -13.98 20.99
CA ALA A 55 -17.04 -15.22 20.82
C ALA A 55 -15.73 -14.98 20.06
N GLN A 56 -15.74 -14.12 19.04
CA GLN A 56 -14.57 -13.74 18.25
C GLN A 56 -13.52 -13.00 19.09
N GLU A 57 -13.94 -12.08 19.97
CA GLU A 57 -13.03 -11.35 20.84
C GLU A 57 -12.32 -12.25 21.86
N LEU A 58 -13.01 -13.26 22.38
CA LEU A 58 -12.46 -14.22 23.33
C LEU A 58 -11.58 -15.29 22.66
N SER A 59 -11.89 -15.65 21.41
CA SER A 59 -11.24 -16.77 20.72
C SER A 59 -10.07 -16.36 19.82
N VAL A 60 -10.06 -15.09 19.37
CA VAL A 60 -9.08 -14.59 18.39
C VAL A 60 -8.15 -13.58 19.05
N PRO A 61 -6.87 -13.94 19.29
CA PRO A 61 -5.90 -13.00 19.81
C PRO A 61 -5.75 -11.77 18.90
N ARG A 62 -5.74 -10.57 19.47
CA ARG A 62 -5.44 -9.33 18.73
C ARG A 62 -3.93 -9.21 18.56
N CYS A 63 -3.45 -9.07 17.32
CA CYS A 63 -2.05 -8.76 17.05
C CYS A 63 -1.88 -7.27 16.76
N LYS A 64 -0.69 -6.75 17.12
CA LYS A 64 -0.21 -5.49 16.55
C LYS A 64 -0.03 -5.76 15.06
N LYS A 65 -0.60 -4.93 14.20
CA LYS A 65 -0.10 -4.83 12.82
C LYS A 65 1.36 -4.43 12.94
N SER A 66 2.26 -5.36 12.69
CA SER A 66 3.67 -5.05 12.45
C SER A 66 3.67 -4.09 11.27
N GLY A 67 3.82 -2.79 11.53
CA GLY A 67 3.72 -1.77 10.50
C GLY A 67 4.83 -2.02 9.49
N LYS A 68 4.51 -2.63 8.34
CA LYS A 68 5.45 -3.11 7.30
C LYS A 68 6.87 -3.26 7.85
N GLU A 69 7.01 -4.15 8.83
CA GLU A 69 8.21 -4.19 9.65
C GLU A 69 9.39 -4.58 8.76
N GLY A 70 10.32 -3.64 8.62
CA GLY A 70 11.70 -3.84 8.19
C GLY A 70 11.95 -4.80 7.03
N LYS A 71 11.22 -4.70 5.91
CA LYS A 71 11.70 -5.38 4.69
C LYS A 71 13.12 -4.87 4.41
N ARG A 72 14.06 -5.81 4.44
CA ARG A 72 15.47 -5.56 4.16
C ARG A 72 15.57 -4.77 2.85
N PRO A 73 16.24 -3.60 2.83
CA PRO A 73 16.40 -2.85 1.60
C PRO A 73 17.08 -3.70 0.53
N ALA A 74 16.64 -3.61 -0.71
CA ALA A 74 17.16 -4.45 -1.80
C ALA A 74 18.67 -4.27 -2.06
N TRP A 75 19.24 -3.11 -1.71
CA TRP A 75 20.68 -2.85 -1.82
C TRP A 75 21.52 -3.46 -0.69
N LEU A 76 20.90 -3.95 0.39
CA LEU A 76 21.63 -4.41 1.57
C LEU A 76 22.00 -5.88 1.46
N SER A 77 23.22 -6.22 1.02
CA SER A 77 23.73 -7.60 0.99
C SER A 77 24.14 -8.12 2.37
N ARG A 78 24.32 -9.45 2.52
CA ARG A 78 24.65 -10.08 3.83
C ARG A 78 26.03 -9.62 4.30
N ASP A 79 26.96 -9.50 3.36
CA ASP A 79 28.32 -9.04 3.62
C ASP A 79 28.34 -7.58 4.04
N LEU A 80 27.54 -6.72 3.38
CA LEU A 80 27.40 -5.32 3.76
C LEU A 80 26.81 -5.16 5.17
N LEU A 81 25.90 -6.05 5.55
CA LEU A 81 25.36 -6.09 6.91
C LEU A 81 26.44 -6.46 7.94
N VAL A 82 27.33 -7.40 7.64
CA VAL A 82 28.48 -7.75 8.49
C VAL A 82 29.42 -6.56 8.64
N LYS A 83 29.76 -5.87 7.53
CA LYS A 83 30.59 -4.65 7.57
C LYS A 83 29.96 -3.55 8.43
N LEU A 84 28.65 -3.33 8.31
CA LEU A 84 27.92 -2.36 9.13
C LEU A 84 27.92 -2.72 10.62
N LYS A 85 27.83 -4.01 10.96
CA LYS A 85 27.98 -4.49 12.35
C LYS A 85 29.41 -4.26 12.86
N GLY A 86 30.43 -4.60 12.07
CA GLY A 86 31.83 -4.35 12.41
C GLY A 86 32.11 -2.86 12.66
N LYS A 87 31.61 -1.97 11.81
CA LYS A 87 31.70 -0.51 12.00
C LYS A 87 31.02 -0.02 13.28
N ARG A 88 29.91 -0.65 13.68
CA ARG A 88 29.21 -0.35 14.95
C ARG A 88 30.04 -0.80 16.14
N GLU A 89 30.70 -1.94 16.04
CA GLU A 89 31.58 -2.45 17.08
C GLU A 89 32.83 -1.58 17.24
N LEU A 90 33.48 -1.18 16.15
CA LEU A 90 34.59 -0.23 16.18
C LEU A 90 34.17 1.10 16.81
N HIS A 91 32.96 1.60 16.52
CA HIS A 91 32.46 2.80 17.20
C HIS A 91 32.35 2.60 18.72
N ARG A 92 31.94 1.41 19.18
CA ARG A 92 31.86 1.07 20.60
C ARG A 92 33.25 1.04 21.23
N GLN A 93 34.22 0.40 20.57
CA GLN A 93 35.61 0.32 21.02
C GLN A 93 36.28 1.70 21.06
N TRP A 94 36.04 2.56 20.07
CA TRP A 94 36.54 3.93 20.05
C TRP A 94 35.96 4.75 21.21
N LYS A 95 34.65 4.62 21.47
CA LYS A 95 34.00 5.26 22.63
C LYS A 95 34.55 4.76 23.97
N GLN A 96 35.16 3.57 24.01
CA GLN A 96 35.79 2.98 25.17
C GLN A 96 37.31 3.25 25.25
N GLY A 97 37.88 3.98 24.28
CA GLY A 97 39.31 4.28 24.23
C GLY A 97 40.20 3.10 23.83
N GLN A 98 39.63 2.01 23.30
CA GLN A 98 40.38 0.80 22.93
C GLN A 98 41.04 0.88 21.55
N ILE A 99 40.55 1.75 20.67
CA ILE A 99 41.09 1.95 19.31
C ILE A 99 41.30 3.44 19.04
N SER A 100 42.19 3.74 18.10
CA SER A 100 42.42 5.10 17.64
C SER A 100 41.21 5.67 16.91
N TRP A 101 41.10 7.00 16.90
CA TRP A 101 40.07 7.69 16.12
C TRP A 101 40.25 7.43 14.62
N GLU A 102 41.51 7.34 14.17
CA GLU A 102 41.91 7.11 12.78
C GLU A 102 41.39 5.76 12.26
N GLU A 103 41.56 4.68 13.03
CA GLU A 103 41.04 3.35 12.66
C GLU A 103 39.51 3.34 12.50
N TYR A 104 38.79 3.95 13.44
CA TYR A 104 37.34 4.07 13.33
C TYR A 104 36.94 4.93 12.13
N ARG A 105 37.64 6.05 11.90
CA ARG A 105 37.35 6.99 10.80
C ARG A 105 37.49 6.31 9.45
N GLU A 106 38.56 5.53 9.24
CA GLU A 106 38.78 4.78 8.02
C GLU A 106 37.73 3.68 7.81
N ALA A 107 37.45 2.87 8.84
CA ALA A 107 36.39 1.87 8.75
C ALA A 107 35.00 2.48 8.44
N ALA A 108 34.72 3.65 9.02
CA ALA A 108 33.48 4.38 8.77
C ALA A 108 33.44 5.00 7.36
N ARG A 109 34.57 5.43 6.79
CA ARG A 109 34.67 5.87 5.38
C ARG A 109 34.39 4.70 4.44
N LEU A 110 35.12 3.60 4.58
CA LEU A 110 34.95 2.39 3.75
C LEU A 110 33.51 1.88 3.79
N CYS A 111 32.91 1.77 4.98
CA CYS A 111 31.51 1.34 5.09
C CYS A 111 30.53 2.29 4.39
N ARG A 112 30.76 3.61 4.45
CA ARG A 112 29.92 4.58 3.75
C ARG A 112 30.02 4.40 2.25
N ASP A 113 31.22 4.20 1.71
CA ASP A 113 31.43 4.08 0.27
C ASP A 113 30.89 2.76 -0.28
N GLU A 114 31.00 1.67 0.47
CA GLU A 114 30.35 0.39 0.16
C GLU A 114 28.82 0.54 0.09
N VAL A 115 28.22 1.25 1.05
CA VAL A 115 26.77 1.52 1.04
C VAL A 115 26.37 2.38 -0.17
N LYS A 116 27.16 3.40 -0.51
CA LYS A 116 26.91 4.22 -1.72
C LYS A 116 26.98 3.35 -2.98
N ARG A 117 28.01 2.51 -3.10
CA ARG A 117 28.21 1.62 -4.25
C ARG A 117 27.07 0.62 -4.39
N ALA A 118 26.64 0.00 -3.29
CA ALA A 118 25.54 -0.95 -3.31
C ALA A 118 24.20 -0.30 -3.74
N LYS A 119 23.94 0.94 -3.31
CA LYS A 119 22.76 1.70 -3.76
C LYS A 119 22.84 2.06 -5.25
N ALA A 120 23.99 2.59 -5.70
CA ALA A 120 24.20 2.94 -7.10
C ALA A 120 24.08 1.70 -8.01
N TRP A 121 24.61 0.56 -7.58
CA TRP A 121 24.50 -0.70 -8.30
C TRP A 121 23.05 -1.18 -8.43
N LEU A 122 22.25 -1.10 -7.36
CA LEU A 122 20.82 -1.39 -7.41
C LEU A 122 20.09 -0.46 -8.41
N GLU A 123 20.35 0.84 -8.33
CA GLU A 123 19.72 1.85 -9.20
C GLU A 123 20.08 1.64 -10.68
N LEU A 124 21.34 1.33 -10.95
CA LEU A 124 21.84 1.01 -12.28
C LEU A 124 21.19 -0.28 -12.85
N ASN A 125 21.05 -1.33 -12.03
CA ASN A 125 20.37 -2.55 -12.47
C ASN A 125 18.89 -2.32 -12.74
N LEU A 126 18.20 -1.52 -11.90
CA LEU A 126 16.81 -1.13 -12.13
C LEU A 126 16.63 -0.31 -13.41
N ALA A 127 17.57 0.60 -13.70
CA ALA A 127 17.54 1.40 -14.92
C ALA A 127 17.79 0.54 -16.17
N ARG A 128 18.77 -0.37 -16.12
CA ARG A 128 19.06 -1.31 -17.21
C ARG A 128 17.87 -2.21 -17.53
N ASP A 129 17.19 -2.71 -16.50
CA ASP A 129 16.05 -3.63 -16.66
C ASP A 129 14.69 -2.90 -16.75
N ALA A 130 14.68 -1.57 -16.89
CA ALA A 130 13.43 -0.79 -16.88
C ALA A 130 12.46 -1.20 -18.00
N LYS A 131 12.98 -1.68 -19.14
CA LYS A 131 12.16 -2.15 -20.28
C LYS A 131 11.40 -3.43 -19.96
N ASN A 132 12.05 -4.40 -19.30
CA ASN A 132 11.45 -5.70 -18.99
C ASN A 132 10.69 -5.67 -17.65
N ASN A 133 11.18 -4.88 -16.69
CA ASN A 133 10.65 -4.77 -15.33
C ASN A 133 10.22 -3.34 -14.99
N LYS A 134 9.27 -2.81 -15.77
CA LYS A 134 8.66 -1.48 -15.54
C LYS A 134 8.13 -1.34 -14.11
N LYS A 135 7.48 -2.38 -13.57
CA LYS A 135 6.90 -2.39 -12.23
C LYS A 135 7.96 -2.23 -11.14
N GLY A 136 9.12 -2.90 -11.27
CA GLY A 136 10.23 -2.77 -10.32
C GLY A 136 10.83 -1.37 -10.31
N PHE A 137 11.07 -0.80 -11.50
CA PHE A 137 11.61 0.55 -11.64
C PHE A 137 10.68 1.62 -11.06
N TYR A 138 9.42 1.69 -11.51
CA TYR A 138 8.45 2.66 -10.99
C TYR A 138 8.09 2.38 -9.51
N GLY A 139 8.15 1.11 -9.08
CA GLY A 139 8.02 0.70 -7.69
C GLY A 139 9.14 1.26 -6.80
N TYR A 140 10.38 1.33 -7.30
CA TYR A 140 11.51 1.95 -6.60
C TYR A 140 11.38 3.48 -6.56
N VAL A 141 11.06 4.10 -7.70
CA VAL A 141 10.86 5.55 -7.80
C VAL A 141 9.75 6.03 -6.86
N SER A 142 8.61 5.35 -6.86
CA SER A 142 7.48 5.67 -5.95
C SER A 142 7.84 5.51 -4.48
N GLN A 143 8.66 4.51 -4.11
CA GLN A 143 9.16 4.36 -2.73
C GLN A 143 10.11 5.48 -2.31
N LYS A 144 10.85 6.07 -3.26
CA LYS A 144 11.79 7.18 -3.01
C LYS A 144 11.12 8.55 -2.99
N LYS A 145 9.95 8.69 -3.63
CA LYS A 145 9.14 9.91 -3.53
C LYS A 145 8.74 10.11 -2.06
N LYS A 146 9.18 11.23 -1.48
CA LYS A 146 8.92 11.59 -0.07
C LYS A 146 7.43 11.81 0.23
N VAL A 147 6.69 12.25 -0.78
CA VAL A 147 5.24 12.42 -0.73
C VAL A 147 4.62 11.15 -1.28
N LYS A 148 3.97 10.39 -0.40
CA LYS A 148 2.94 9.46 -0.85
C LYS A 148 1.74 10.36 -1.13
N GLU A 149 1.40 10.57 -2.40
CA GLU A 149 0.10 11.16 -2.75
C GLU A 149 -0.95 10.26 -2.13
N SER A 150 -1.42 10.68 -0.95
CA SER A 150 -2.61 10.16 -0.35
C SER A 150 -3.70 11.04 -0.90
N VAL A 151 -4.75 10.42 -1.44
CA VAL A 151 -6.01 11.13 -1.60
C VAL A 151 -6.33 11.74 -0.22
N PRO A 152 -6.54 13.06 -0.14
CA PRO A 152 -6.96 13.68 1.11
C PRO A 152 -8.24 12.99 1.60
N PRO A 153 -8.40 12.76 2.92
CA PRO A 153 -9.65 12.28 3.47
C PRO A 153 -10.81 13.15 2.96
N LEU A 154 -11.89 12.51 2.51
CA LEU A 154 -13.04 13.23 1.97
C LEU A 154 -13.69 14.04 3.12
N MET A 155 -13.91 15.33 2.89
CA MET A 155 -14.64 16.18 3.83
C MET A 155 -16.11 16.24 3.43
N SER A 156 -16.98 16.07 4.41
CA SER A 156 -18.42 16.29 4.22
C SER A 156 -18.68 17.77 3.92
N LYS A 157 -19.86 18.10 3.37
CA LYS A 157 -20.32 19.48 3.16
C LYS A 157 -20.27 20.33 4.44
N ASN A 158 -20.28 19.68 5.60
CA ASN A 158 -20.28 20.30 6.93
C ASN A 158 -18.86 20.42 7.54
N GLY A 159 -17.79 20.10 6.80
CA GLY A 159 -16.39 20.26 7.25
C GLY A 159 -15.86 19.16 8.17
N ASN A 160 -16.65 18.11 8.45
CA ASN A 160 -16.21 16.96 9.25
C ASN A 160 -15.56 15.86 8.39
N LEU A 161 -14.60 15.14 8.97
CA LEU A 161 -14.00 13.93 8.39
C LEU A 161 -15.10 12.85 8.23
N VAL A 162 -15.28 12.38 7.01
CA VAL A 162 -16.32 11.40 6.66
C VAL A 162 -15.91 10.02 7.20
N SER A 163 -16.86 9.25 7.75
CA SER A 163 -16.59 7.87 8.17
C SER A 163 -16.41 6.96 6.96
N THR A 164 -15.65 5.85 7.08
CA THR A 164 -15.24 5.02 5.93
C THR A 164 -16.41 4.51 5.06
N ASP A 165 -17.59 4.27 5.65
CA ASP A 165 -18.79 3.86 4.90
C ASP A 165 -19.42 5.04 4.12
N GLU A 166 -19.47 6.23 4.74
CA GLU A 166 -20.00 7.46 4.10
C GLU A 166 -19.07 7.99 2.99
N GLU A 167 -17.76 7.74 3.06
CA GLU A 167 -16.78 8.17 2.05
C GLU A 167 -17.11 7.58 0.68
N THR A 168 -17.55 6.32 0.66
CA THR A 168 -17.91 5.61 -0.57
C THR A 168 -19.16 6.19 -1.21
N GLU A 169 -20.15 6.58 -0.41
CA GLU A 169 -21.39 7.16 -0.90
C GLU A 169 -21.17 8.59 -1.43
N VAL A 170 -20.36 9.38 -0.74
CA VAL A 170 -20.00 10.74 -1.18
C VAL A 170 -19.20 10.68 -2.49
N LEU A 171 -18.26 9.74 -2.61
CA LEU A 171 -17.50 9.54 -3.84
C LEU A 171 -18.39 9.08 -5.00
N ASN A 172 -19.29 8.12 -4.76
CA ASN A 172 -20.25 7.65 -5.76
C ASN A 172 -21.19 8.77 -6.22
N LYS A 173 -21.67 9.62 -5.30
CA LYS A 173 -22.47 10.81 -5.61
C LYS A 173 -21.68 11.83 -6.44
N LEU A 174 -20.39 12.05 -6.14
CA LEU A 174 -19.51 12.94 -6.91
C LEU A 174 -19.30 12.42 -8.34
N ILE A 175 -18.97 11.14 -8.49
CA ILE A 175 -18.79 10.50 -9.80
C ILE A 175 -20.10 10.57 -10.59
N ALA A 176 -21.22 10.20 -9.98
CA ALA A 176 -22.53 10.33 -10.61
C ALA A 176 -22.82 11.77 -11.04
N SER A 177 -22.54 12.78 -10.21
CA SER A 177 -22.78 14.18 -10.56
C SER A 177 -21.93 14.68 -11.72
N VAL A 178 -20.69 14.20 -11.87
CA VAL A 178 -19.80 14.59 -12.98
C VAL A 178 -20.23 13.93 -14.29
N PHE A 179 -20.70 12.68 -14.23
CA PHE A 179 -21.14 11.93 -15.41
C PHE A 179 -22.63 12.07 -15.75
N THR A 180 -23.44 12.63 -14.84
CA THR A 180 -24.87 12.94 -15.04
C THR A 180 -25.09 14.44 -15.27
N GLY A 181 -24.03 15.15 -15.70
CA GLY A 181 -24.18 16.46 -16.32
C GLY A 181 -25.04 16.30 -17.58
N LYS A 182 -26.20 16.96 -17.57
CA LYS A 182 -27.23 16.95 -18.62
C LYS A 182 -26.64 16.70 -20.01
N LEU A 183 -26.95 15.54 -20.59
CA LEU A 183 -26.90 15.37 -22.04
C LEU A 183 -27.91 16.37 -22.63
N SER A 184 -27.48 17.60 -22.88
CA SER A 184 -28.16 18.45 -23.84
C SER A 184 -28.19 17.67 -25.15
N PRO A 185 -29.36 17.41 -25.75
CA PRO A 185 -29.45 16.67 -27.00
C PRO A 185 -28.60 17.39 -28.04
N CYS A 186 -27.52 16.75 -28.47
CA CYS A 186 -26.79 17.17 -29.64
C CYS A 186 -27.77 17.03 -30.82
N PRO A 187 -28.03 18.08 -31.63
CA PRO A 187 -28.92 17.94 -32.76
C PRO A 187 -28.34 16.88 -33.69
N SER A 188 -29.12 15.83 -33.94
CA SER A 188 -28.77 14.75 -34.85
C SER A 188 -28.48 15.31 -36.25
N PRO A 189 -27.37 14.93 -36.90
CA PRO A 189 -27.20 15.18 -38.32
C PRO A 189 -28.30 14.42 -39.08
N VAL A 190 -29.15 15.18 -39.76
CA VAL A 190 -30.14 14.68 -40.71
C VAL A 190 -29.41 14.02 -41.87
N ASP A 191 -29.87 12.82 -42.19
CA ASP A 191 -29.40 11.96 -43.27
C ASP A 191 -29.68 12.57 -44.65
N GLY A 192 -28.73 12.42 -45.59
CA GLY A 192 -28.78 13.08 -46.90
C GLY A 192 -27.68 12.65 -47.89
N LEU A 193 -27.71 11.36 -48.27
CA LEU A 193 -27.64 10.83 -49.66
C LEU A 193 -26.50 11.21 -50.65
N GLN A 194 -25.69 10.17 -51.00
CA GLN A 194 -25.06 9.84 -52.31
C GLN A 194 -23.92 10.75 -52.86
N ASP A 195 -22.87 10.32 -53.57
CA ASP A 195 -22.38 9.06 -54.17
C ASP A 195 -20.88 9.30 -54.59
N GLY A 196 -20.08 8.26 -54.86
CA GLY A 196 -18.82 8.43 -55.63
C GLY A 196 -17.53 7.70 -55.20
N VAL A 197 -17.51 6.36 -55.31
CA VAL A 197 -16.55 5.54 -56.08
C VAL A 197 -15.00 5.73 -55.95
N GLN A 198 -14.38 4.73 -55.30
CA GLN A 198 -13.19 3.90 -55.64
C GLN A 198 -11.71 4.37 -55.66
N ARG A 199 -10.89 3.37 -55.26
CA ARG A 199 -9.48 3.01 -55.60
C ARG A 199 -8.38 3.81 -54.90
N GLY A 200 -7.30 3.24 -54.38
CA GLY A 200 -6.76 1.88 -54.37
C GLY A 200 -5.30 1.93 -53.86
N LYS A 201 -4.81 0.81 -53.31
CA LYS A 201 -3.43 0.34 -53.03
C LYS A 201 -2.26 1.24 -53.55
N ALA A 202 -1.09 1.40 -52.92
CA ALA A 202 -0.25 0.54 -52.07
C ALA A 202 0.89 1.37 -51.41
N ILE A 203 1.54 0.79 -50.39
CA ILE A 203 2.94 1.08 -49.94
C ILE A 203 3.86 0.22 -50.86
N PRO A 204 5.07 0.62 -51.35
CA PRO A 204 6.28 0.69 -50.47
C PRO A 204 7.56 1.48 -50.94
N THR A 205 8.53 1.56 -50.01
CA THR A 205 10.01 1.41 -50.18
C THR A 205 10.93 2.55 -50.70
N VAL A 206 11.79 3.03 -49.78
CA VAL A 206 13.28 3.22 -49.77
C VAL A 206 14.04 3.99 -50.89
N MET A 207 14.97 4.85 -50.43
CA MET A 207 16.39 5.12 -50.85
C MET A 207 16.66 6.64 -50.70
N GLU A 208 17.38 7.10 -49.66
CA GLU A 208 18.83 7.45 -49.60
C GLU A 208 19.27 8.73 -50.36
N GLU A 209 19.94 9.62 -49.60
CA GLU A 209 21.07 10.54 -49.95
C GLU A 209 20.93 11.57 -51.10
N GLU A 210 21.55 12.76 -51.12
CA GLU A 210 22.44 13.54 -50.24
C GLU A 210 22.43 14.99 -50.79
N VAL A 211 22.83 15.97 -49.95
CA VAL A 211 23.64 17.19 -50.17
C VAL A 211 23.31 18.19 -49.06
#